data_AF-A0A843SDZ5-F1
#
_entry.id   AF-A0A843SDZ5-F1
#
_cell.length_a   1.000
_cell.length_b   1.000
_cell.length_c   1.000
_cell.angle_alpha   90.00
_cell.angle_beta   90.00
_cell.angle_gamma   90.00
#
_symmetry.space_group_name_H-M   'P 1'
#
loop_
_entity.id
_entity.type
_entity.pdbx_description
1 polymer ?
#
loop_
_entity_poly.entity_id
_entity_poly.type
_entity_poly.pdbx_seq_one_letter_code
_entity_poly.pdbx_strand_id
1 'polypeptide(L)'
;MKALFGAAALSLSMFAMSSTVLAADKGTPDEAVAMVKKAVALIKSDGKEKAFSAISDPANTTFHDRDLYIYVYDLNGVALAHGNNPKMVGKPLITLKDNEGKPMIKEMVDLAKGKGKGWVDFKWPNPVTKAVEAKSGYIEKVDDMLVGSGIYK
;
A
#
# COMPACT_ATOMS: atom_id res chain seq x y z
N MET A 1 66.20 25.99 18.05
CA MET A 1 65.21 25.86 19.15
C MET A 1 64.24 27.03 19.09
N LYS A 2 62.96 26.75 19.39
CA LYS A 2 61.78 27.63 19.41
C LYS A 2 60.98 27.72 18.10
N ALA A 3 59.98 26.83 18.05
CA ALA A 3 58.79 26.88 17.23
C ALA A 3 57.92 28.12 17.54
N LEU A 4 57.01 28.48 16.63
CA LEU A 4 55.54 28.43 16.86
C LEU A 4 54.76 29.12 15.71
N PHE A 5 54.12 28.26 14.92
CA PHE A 5 52.81 28.38 14.25
C PHE A 5 52.11 29.75 14.15
N GLY A 6 51.91 30.22 12.92
CA GLY A 6 50.87 31.20 12.54
C GLY A 6 49.90 30.55 11.55
N ALA A 7 48.64 30.43 11.95
CA ALA A 7 47.60 29.69 11.24
C ALA A 7 47.19 30.34 9.92
N ALA A 8 47.17 29.55 8.84
CA ALA A 8 46.56 29.93 7.57
C ALA A 8 45.07 29.58 7.60
N ALA A 9 44.21 30.61 7.58
CA ALA A 9 42.78 30.45 7.39
C ALA A 9 42.50 30.22 5.90
N LEU A 10 42.31 28.96 5.49
CA LEU A 10 41.75 28.62 4.18
C LEU A 10 40.23 28.50 4.33
N SER A 11 39.51 29.47 3.77
CA SER A 11 38.06 29.43 3.62
C SER A 11 37.67 28.35 2.62
N LEU A 12 37.28 27.17 3.10
CA LEU A 12 36.68 26.13 2.26
C LEU A 12 35.15 26.28 2.29
N SER A 13 34.61 26.99 1.32
CA SER A 13 33.17 27.02 1.05
C SER A 13 32.70 25.62 0.66
N MET A 14 32.19 24.86 1.62
CA MET A 14 31.48 23.61 1.34
C MET A 14 30.12 23.93 0.74
N PHE A 15 30.03 23.69 -0.57
CA PHE A 15 28.79 23.71 -1.34
C PHE A 15 27.83 22.65 -0.77
N ALA A 16 26.67 23.08 -0.29
CA ALA A 16 25.61 22.20 0.19
C ALA A 16 25.03 21.42 -1.01
N MET A 17 25.39 20.15 -1.15
CA MET A 17 24.63 19.21 -1.97
C MET A 17 23.49 18.66 -1.10
N SER A 18 22.40 19.42 -1.00
CA SER A 18 21.12 18.86 -0.55
C SER A 18 20.64 17.91 -1.64
N SER A 19 20.98 16.63 -1.52
CA SER A 19 20.34 15.57 -2.27
C SER A 19 18.88 15.48 -1.84
N THR A 20 18.01 16.24 -2.51
CA THR A 20 16.59 15.90 -2.57
C THR A 20 16.51 14.59 -3.32
N VAL A 21 16.54 13.48 -2.57
CA VAL A 21 15.90 12.25 -3.03
C VAL A 21 14.46 12.66 -3.28
N LEU A 22 14.10 12.85 -4.55
CA LEU A 22 12.71 12.96 -4.97
C LEU A 22 12.07 11.63 -4.57
N ALA A 23 11.47 11.59 -3.39
CA ALA A 23 10.49 10.57 -3.07
C ALA A 23 9.45 10.69 -4.18
N ALA A 24 9.29 9.65 -5.00
CA ALA A 24 8.19 9.61 -5.95
C ALA A 24 6.90 9.91 -5.17
N ASP A 25 6.07 10.82 -5.69
CA ASP A 25 4.85 11.25 -5.02
C ASP A 25 4.03 10.02 -4.59
N LYS A 26 3.41 10.01 -3.41
CA LYS A 26 2.55 8.88 -2.99
C LYS A 26 1.38 8.71 -3.98
N GLY A 27 0.79 7.52 -4.02
CA GLY A 27 -0.44 7.29 -4.78
C GLY A 27 -1.59 8.19 -4.31
N THR A 28 -2.43 8.60 -5.25
CA THR A 28 -3.58 9.49 -5.01
C THR A 28 -4.88 8.69 -4.80
N PRO A 29 -5.91 9.30 -4.18
CA PRO A 29 -7.20 8.62 -4.00
C PRO A 29 -7.80 8.13 -5.33
N ASP A 30 -7.71 8.94 -6.38
CA ASP A 30 -8.27 8.62 -7.70
C ASP A 30 -7.53 7.45 -8.35
N GLU A 31 -6.20 7.38 -8.22
CA GLU A 31 -5.40 6.25 -8.71
C GLU A 31 -5.75 4.95 -7.97
N ALA A 32 -5.92 5.00 -6.66
CA ALA A 32 -6.32 3.83 -5.87
C ALA A 32 -7.71 3.31 -6.30
N VAL A 33 -8.69 4.21 -6.48
CA VAL A 33 -10.03 3.86 -6.98
C VAL A 33 -9.95 3.29 -8.40
N ALA A 34 -9.16 3.90 -9.27
CA ALA A 34 -8.96 3.42 -10.63
C ALA A 34 -8.34 2.02 -10.66
N MET A 35 -7.35 1.75 -9.80
CA MET A 35 -6.70 0.44 -9.69
C MET A 35 -7.69 -0.63 -9.20
N VAL A 36 -8.53 -0.31 -8.20
CA VAL A 36 -9.61 -1.21 -7.75
C VAL A 36 -10.57 -1.52 -8.90
N LYS A 37 -11.05 -0.50 -9.63
CA LYS A 37 -11.95 -0.72 -10.77
C LYS A 37 -11.33 -1.59 -11.86
N LYS A 38 -10.03 -1.43 -12.16
CA LYS A 38 -9.31 -2.30 -13.10
C LYS A 38 -9.27 -3.74 -12.63
N ALA A 39 -8.99 -3.97 -11.34
CA ALA A 39 -8.98 -5.31 -10.76
C ALA A 39 -10.37 -5.95 -10.77
N VAL A 40 -11.41 -5.20 -10.42
CA VAL A 40 -12.82 -5.64 -10.50
C VAL A 40 -13.21 -6.00 -11.94
N ALA A 41 -12.81 -5.18 -12.92
CA ALA A 41 -13.07 -5.46 -14.32
C ALA A 41 -12.40 -6.75 -14.79
N LEU A 42 -11.12 -6.94 -14.44
CA LEU A 42 -10.36 -8.16 -14.77
C LEU A 42 -10.98 -9.41 -14.15
N ILE A 43 -11.42 -9.33 -12.88
CA ILE A 43 -12.14 -10.43 -12.22
C ILE A 43 -13.41 -10.82 -13.00
N LYS A 44 -14.16 -9.82 -13.48
CA LYS A 44 -15.42 -10.05 -14.19
C LYS A 44 -15.21 -10.58 -15.62
N SER A 45 -14.17 -10.14 -16.32
CA SER A 45 -13.92 -10.54 -17.71
C SER A 45 -13.15 -11.86 -17.81
N ASP A 46 -12.14 -12.04 -16.96
CA ASP A 46 -11.13 -13.10 -17.11
C ASP A 46 -11.17 -14.13 -15.98
N GLY A 47 -11.98 -13.86 -14.95
CA GLY A 47 -12.16 -14.74 -13.81
C GLY A 47 -11.13 -14.53 -12.69
N LYS A 48 -11.41 -15.16 -11.55
CA LYS A 48 -10.65 -14.99 -10.30
C LYS A 48 -9.20 -15.45 -10.42
N GLU A 49 -8.96 -16.60 -11.05
CA GLU A 49 -7.62 -17.19 -11.15
C GLU A 49 -6.63 -16.27 -11.88
N LYS A 50 -7.00 -15.82 -13.09
CA LYS A 50 -6.19 -14.88 -13.88
C LYS A 50 -6.00 -13.56 -13.15
N ALA A 51 -7.07 -13.01 -12.58
CA ALA A 51 -6.99 -11.75 -11.85
C ALA A 51 -6.08 -11.84 -10.61
N PHE A 52 -6.19 -12.91 -9.81
CA PHE A 52 -5.40 -13.07 -8.60
C PHE A 52 -3.93 -13.32 -8.90
N SER A 53 -3.63 -14.06 -9.98
CA SER A 53 -2.26 -14.21 -10.49
C SER A 53 -1.68 -12.85 -10.90
N ALA A 54 -2.42 -12.05 -11.68
CA ALA A 54 -2.00 -10.73 -12.10
C ALA A 54 -1.80 -9.75 -10.93
N ILE A 55 -2.67 -9.77 -9.93
CA ILE A 55 -2.57 -8.97 -8.70
C ILE A 55 -1.34 -9.37 -7.89
N SER A 56 -1.04 -10.67 -7.81
CA SER A 56 0.03 -11.20 -6.97
C SER A 56 1.42 -11.12 -7.63
N ASP A 57 1.48 -10.85 -8.93
CA ASP A 57 2.73 -10.65 -9.66
C ASP A 57 3.30 -9.24 -9.42
N PRO A 58 4.44 -9.10 -8.71
CA PRO A 58 5.04 -7.80 -8.42
C PRO A 58 5.58 -7.09 -9.68
N ALA A 59 5.76 -7.79 -10.80
CA ALA A 59 6.16 -7.17 -12.07
C ALA A 59 4.99 -6.50 -12.79
N ASN A 60 3.75 -6.73 -12.35
CA ASN A 60 2.56 -6.20 -13.00
C ASN A 60 2.30 -4.74 -12.60
N THR A 61 2.81 -3.79 -13.40
CA THR A 61 2.65 -2.35 -13.16
C THR A 61 1.19 -1.84 -13.22
N THR A 62 0.23 -2.67 -13.64
CA THR A 62 -1.20 -2.33 -13.57
C THR A 62 -1.72 -2.35 -12.13
N PHE A 63 -1.18 -3.25 -11.30
CA PHE A 63 -1.62 -3.48 -9.91
C PHE A 63 -0.54 -3.20 -8.87
N HIS A 64 0.59 -2.64 -9.31
CA HIS A 64 1.73 -2.23 -8.49
C HIS A 64 2.27 -0.91 -9.04
N ASP A 65 2.01 0.19 -8.33
CA ASP A 65 2.52 1.52 -8.67
C ASP A 65 2.91 2.24 -7.39
N ARG A 66 4.21 2.51 -7.22
CA ARG A 66 4.78 3.15 -6.02
C ARG A 66 4.34 2.44 -4.73
N ASP A 67 3.39 3.03 -3.99
CA ASP A 67 2.83 2.51 -2.74
C ASP A 67 1.41 1.91 -2.89
N LEU A 68 0.83 2.00 -4.09
CA LEU A 68 -0.44 1.39 -4.46
C LEU A 68 -0.26 -0.07 -4.83
N TYR A 69 -1.12 -0.91 -4.25
CA TYR A 69 -1.25 -2.32 -4.58
C TYR A 69 -2.68 -2.80 -4.32
N ILE A 70 -3.06 -3.91 -4.94
CA ILE A 70 -4.38 -4.55 -4.70
C ILE A 70 -4.29 -5.62 -3.61
N TYR A 71 -5.33 -5.69 -2.79
CA TYR A 71 -5.62 -6.80 -1.88
C TYR A 71 -7.05 -7.30 -2.11
N VAL A 72 -7.25 -8.60 -1.92
CA VAL A 72 -8.54 -9.27 -2.07
C VAL A 72 -8.79 -10.14 -0.86
N TYR A 73 -9.95 -9.95 -0.22
CA TYR A 73 -10.40 -10.77 0.90
C TYR A 73 -11.77 -11.36 0.58
N ASP A 74 -12.02 -12.61 0.98
CA ASP A 74 -13.40 -13.10 1.03
C ASP A 74 -14.20 -12.38 2.14
N LEU A 75 -15.52 -12.59 2.17
CA LEU A 75 -16.39 -12.00 3.18
C LEU A 75 -16.30 -12.66 4.58
N ASN A 76 -15.38 -13.60 4.78
CA ASN A 76 -14.97 -14.15 6.07
C ASN A 76 -13.60 -13.60 6.51
N GLY A 77 -12.97 -12.73 5.72
CA GLY A 77 -11.67 -12.13 6.00
C GLY A 77 -10.48 -13.03 5.65
N VAL A 78 -10.65 -14.05 4.81
CA VAL A 78 -9.53 -14.84 4.26
C VAL A 78 -8.91 -14.09 3.08
N ALA A 79 -7.59 -13.95 3.08
CA ALA A 79 -6.88 -13.32 1.96
C ALA A 79 -6.83 -14.24 0.74
N LEU A 80 -7.38 -13.78 -0.38
CA LEU A 80 -7.40 -14.52 -1.64
C LEU A 80 -6.26 -14.10 -2.57
N ALA A 81 -5.89 -12.82 -2.54
CA ALA A 81 -4.75 -12.27 -3.27
C ALA A 81 -4.21 -11.03 -2.53
N HIS A 82 -2.91 -10.77 -2.62
CA HIS A 82 -2.31 -9.60 -1.99
C HIS A 82 -1.02 -9.19 -2.71
N GLY A 83 -1.05 -8.04 -3.41
CA GLY A 83 0.07 -7.57 -4.23
C GLY A 83 1.35 -7.35 -3.41
N ASN A 84 1.27 -6.71 -2.25
CA ASN A 84 2.48 -6.42 -1.48
C ASN A 84 2.96 -7.53 -0.52
N ASN A 85 2.09 -8.44 -0.08
CA ASN A 85 2.44 -9.42 0.96
C ASN A 85 1.83 -10.80 0.67
N PRO A 86 2.48 -11.60 -0.20
CA PRO A 86 1.98 -12.91 -0.59
C PRO A 86 1.87 -13.88 0.61
N LYS A 87 2.61 -13.66 1.70
CA LYS A 87 2.53 -14.48 2.92
C LYS A 87 1.20 -14.35 3.67
N MET A 88 0.33 -13.41 3.27
CA MET A 88 -1.01 -13.27 3.81
C MET A 88 -2.02 -14.19 3.15
N VAL A 89 -1.80 -14.56 1.88
CA VAL A 89 -2.74 -15.35 1.09
C VAL A 89 -3.03 -16.70 1.76
N GLY A 90 -4.31 -17.07 1.80
CA GLY A 90 -4.84 -18.28 2.43
C GLY A 90 -5.06 -18.17 3.94
N LYS A 91 -4.67 -17.06 4.60
CA LYS A 91 -4.84 -16.91 6.05
C LYS A 91 -6.17 -16.26 6.42
N PRO A 92 -6.83 -16.70 7.51
CA PRO A 92 -7.97 -16.00 8.08
C PRO A 92 -7.46 -14.76 8.85
N LEU A 93 -7.77 -13.58 8.35
CA LEU A 93 -7.27 -12.30 8.89
C LEU A 93 -8.38 -11.44 9.51
N ILE A 94 -9.58 -11.98 9.72
CA ILE A 94 -10.70 -11.20 10.28
C ILE A 94 -10.42 -10.61 11.66
N THR A 95 -9.57 -11.26 12.45
CA THR A 95 -9.13 -10.80 13.79
C THR A 95 -7.83 -9.99 13.75
N LEU A 96 -7.21 -9.86 12.57
CA LEU A 96 -6.00 -9.07 12.40
C LEU A 96 -6.30 -7.61 12.75
N LYS A 97 -5.47 -7.08 13.63
CA LYS A 97 -5.50 -5.69 14.01
C LYS A 97 -4.37 -4.93 13.34
N ASP A 98 -4.64 -3.68 13.04
CA ASP A 98 -3.63 -2.74 12.60
C ASP A 98 -2.68 -2.36 13.77
N ASN A 99 -1.71 -1.49 13.50
CA ASN A 99 -0.72 -1.10 14.50
C ASN A 99 -1.27 -0.32 15.71
N GLU A 100 -2.54 0.09 15.71
CA GLU A 100 -3.23 0.76 16.83
C GLU A 100 -4.33 -0.10 17.45
N GLY A 101 -4.43 -1.37 17.05
CA GLY A 101 -5.41 -2.30 17.61
C GLY A 101 -6.77 -2.28 16.90
N LYS A 102 -6.90 -1.55 15.78
CA LYS A 102 -8.13 -1.45 15.00
C LYS A 102 -8.36 -2.74 14.18
N PRO A 103 -9.55 -3.36 14.21
CA PRO A 103 -9.85 -4.59 13.46
C PRO A 103 -10.13 -4.28 11.97
N MET A 104 -9.11 -3.78 11.26
CA MET A 104 -9.27 -3.19 9.91
C MET A 104 -9.95 -4.12 8.89
N ILE A 105 -9.62 -5.42 8.88
CA ILE A 105 -10.21 -6.38 7.94
C ILE A 105 -11.68 -6.60 8.23
N LYS A 106 -12.05 -6.65 9.51
CA LYS A 106 -13.46 -6.76 9.91
C LYS A 106 -14.25 -5.55 9.42
N GLU A 107 -13.73 -4.33 9.60
CA GLU A 107 -14.41 -3.12 9.13
C GLU A 107 -14.56 -3.08 7.60
N MET A 108 -13.54 -3.50 6.85
CA MET A 108 -13.64 -3.64 5.39
C MET A 108 -14.72 -4.64 4.99
N VAL A 109 -14.78 -5.80 5.65
CA VAL A 109 -15.80 -6.83 5.41
C VAL A 109 -17.20 -6.33 5.77
N ASP A 110 -17.36 -5.65 6.90
CA ASP A 110 -18.64 -5.07 7.31
C ASP A 110 -19.10 -4.01 6.29
N LEU A 111 -18.18 -3.16 5.82
CA LEU A 111 -18.47 -2.16 4.78
C LEU A 111 -18.87 -2.83 3.45
N ALA A 112 -18.15 -3.87 3.04
CA ALA A 112 -18.46 -4.66 1.84
C ALA A 112 -19.85 -5.32 1.94
N LYS A 113 -20.20 -5.89 3.10
CA LYS A 113 -21.51 -6.51 3.34
C LYS A 113 -22.65 -5.49 3.39
N GLY A 114 -22.38 -4.28 3.88
CA GLY A 114 -23.34 -3.18 3.96
C GLY A 114 -23.43 -2.37 2.67
N LYS A 115 -22.63 -1.31 2.57
CA LYS A 115 -22.68 -0.34 1.45
C LYS A 115 -22.11 -0.90 0.15
N GLY A 116 -21.34 -1.99 0.21
CA GLY A 116 -20.69 -2.59 -0.95
C GLY A 116 -19.42 -1.87 -1.41
N LYS A 117 -19.19 -0.62 -1.01
CA LYS A 117 -17.97 0.14 -1.32
C LYS A 117 -17.72 1.28 -0.36
N GLY A 118 -16.49 1.77 -0.32
CA GLY A 118 -16.11 2.98 0.41
C GLY A 118 -14.70 2.92 0.96
N TRP A 119 -14.39 3.84 1.87
CA TRP A 119 -13.05 4.01 2.45
C TRP A 119 -13.02 3.55 3.91
N VAL A 120 -11.91 2.92 4.31
CA VAL A 120 -11.60 2.53 5.69
C VAL A 120 -10.19 3.02 6.03
N ASP A 121 -10.07 3.79 7.11
CA ASP A 121 -8.78 4.29 7.61
C ASP A 121 -8.15 3.31 8.59
N PHE A 122 -6.83 3.12 8.53
CA PHE A 122 -6.07 2.22 9.42
C PHE A 122 -4.57 2.57 9.36
N LYS A 123 -3.74 2.00 10.25
CA LYS A 123 -2.27 2.12 10.17
C LYS A 123 -1.63 0.87 9.60
N TRP A 124 -0.76 1.03 8.61
CA TRP A 124 -0.16 -0.10 7.92
C TRP A 124 1.29 0.17 7.51
N PRO A 125 2.16 -0.86 7.45
CA PRO A 125 3.48 -0.71 6.87
C PRO A 125 3.39 -0.26 5.40
N ASN A 126 4.08 0.84 5.07
CA ASN A 126 4.24 1.32 3.71
C ASN A 126 5.25 0.44 2.95
N PRO A 127 4.91 -0.08 1.75
CA PRO A 127 5.79 -0.97 1.00
C PRO A 127 7.08 -0.30 0.53
N VAL A 128 7.09 1.03 0.38
CA VAL A 128 8.25 1.80 -0.09
C VAL A 128 9.12 2.20 1.10
N THR A 129 8.55 2.91 2.08
CA THR A 129 9.33 3.48 3.21
C THR A 129 9.60 2.46 4.33
N LYS A 130 8.82 1.36 4.37
CA LYS A 130 8.79 0.36 5.45
C LYS A 130 8.31 0.89 6.81
N ALA A 131 7.98 2.19 6.92
CA ALA A 131 7.42 2.78 8.11
C ALA A 131 5.93 2.40 8.26
N VAL A 132 5.46 2.36 9.49
CA VAL A 132 4.02 2.27 9.77
C VAL A 132 3.43 3.67 9.59
N GLU A 133 2.53 3.81 8.62
CA GLU A 133 1.92 5.08 8.22
C GLU A 133 0.39 4.98 8.30
N ALA A 134 -0.29 6.12 8.38
CA ALA A 134 -1.74 6.15 8.22
C ALA A 134 -2.09 5.84 6.75
N LYS A 135 -3.09 4.98 6.56
CA LYS A 135 -3.57 4.53 5.25
C LYS A 135 -5.08 4.67 5.17
N SER A 136 -5.59 5.08 4.02
CA SER A 136 -7.01 5.02 3.68
C SER A 136 -7.22 4.00 2.56
N GLY A 137 -7.90 2.91 2.86
CA GLY A 137 -8.20 1.82 1.92
C GLY A 137 -9.58 1.97 1.28
N TYR A 138 -9.64 2.13 -0.03
CA TYR A 138 -10.88 2.01 -0.79
C TYR A 138 -11.15 0.55 -1.12
N ILE A 139 -12.40 0.12 -0.93
CA ILE A 139 -12.85 -1.23 -1.26
C ILE A 139 -14.09 -1.20 -2.13
N GLU A 140 -14.25 -2.22 -2.98
CA GLU A 140 -15.50 -2.58 -3.66
C GLU A 140 -15.78 -4.07 -3.49
N LYS A 141 -17.03 -4.41 -3.19
CA LYS A 141 -17.53 -5.78 -3.15
C LYS A 141 -17.73 -6.29 -4.58
N VAL A 142 -17.26 -7.51 -4.82
CA VAL A 142 -17.50 -8.29 -6.05
C VAL A 142 -17.88 -9.70 -5.62
N ASP A 143 -19.10 -10.13 -5.92
CA ASP A 143 -19.64 -11.41 -5.46
C ASP A 143 -19.44 -11.60 -3.93
N ASP A 144 -18.78 -12.70 -3.52
CA ASP A 144 -18.49 -13.05 -2.13
C ASP A 144 -17.09 -12.61 -1.66
N MET A 145 -16.54 -11.56 -2.27
CA MET A 145 -15.24 -10.99 -1.90
C MET A 145 -15.25 -9.47 -1.99
N LEU A 146 -14.24 -8.85 -1.40
CA LEU A 146 -13.93 -7.45 -1.56
C LEU A 146 -12.57 -7.28 -2.22
N VAL A 147 -12.45 -6.27 -3.07
CA VAL A 147 -11.21 -5.86 -3.73
C VAL A 147 -10.88 -4.47 -3.23
N GLY A 148 -9.63 -4.24 -2.83
CA GLY A 148 -9.24 -2.93 -2.32
C GLY A 148 -7.82 -2.51 -2.69
N SER A 149 -7.62 -1.21 -2.66
CA SER A 149 -6.33 -0.53 -2.70
C SER A 149 -6.38 0.66 -1.74
N GLY A 150 -5.30 1.39 -1.55
CA GLY A 150 -5.34 2.54 -0.66
C GLY A 150 -4.08 3.37 -0.67
N ILE A 151 -4.24 4.60 -0.19
CA ILE A 151 -3.18 5.62 -0.16
C ILE A 151 -2.59 5.77 1.22
N TYR A 152 -1.29 6.03 1.29
CA TYR A 152 -0.63 6.39 2.52
C TYR A 152 -0.64 7.91 2.70
N LYS A 153 -0.80 8.37 3.95
CA LYS A 153 -0.82 9.79 4.34
C LYS A 153 0.57 10.20 4.80
#